data_AF-A0A970T8F7-F1
#
_entry.id   AF-A0A970T8F7-F1
#
_cell.length_a   1.000
_cell.length_b   1.000
_cell.length_c   1.000
_cell.angle_alpha   90.00
_cell.angle_beta   90.00
_cell.angle_gamma   90.00
#
_symmetry.space_group_name_H-M   'P 1'
#
loop_
_entity.id
_entity.type
_entity.pdbx_description
1 polymer ?
#
loop_
_entity_poly.entity_id
_entity_poly.type
_entity_poly.pdbx_seq_one_letter_code
_entity_poly.pdbx_strand_id
1 'polypeptide(L)'
;MENISTPAELNEAIQLLEAEKSVNFQEMRTNFFLAYESIKPANLIESTMKEIGSSPYLFNNIFNVALGLAAGYLSKKALSVGRSNNKSRKLLGVLLQLGVANQVIYAPNAIKSFVQDIFSKKEKVIKSD
;
A
#
# COMPACT_ATOMS: atom_id res chain seq x y z
N MET A 1 40.11 35.20 22.10
CA MET A 1 40.93 35.50 20.92
C MET A 1 42.20 36.12 21.44
N GLU A 2 43.33 35.42 21.29
CA GLU A 2 44.63 36.00 21.59
C GLU A 2 44.89 37.18 20.65
N ASN A 3 45.56 38.20 21.17
CA ASN A 3 45.87 39.42 20.42
C ASN A 3 47.10 39.12 19.56
N ILE A 4 46.90 38.96 18.26
CA ILE A 4 47.97 38.65 17.29
C ILE A 4 48.83 39.90 17.16
N SER A 5 50.05 39.87 17.70
CA SER A 5 50.93 41.05 17.75
C SER A 5 52.13 40.92 16.82
N THR A 6 52.44 39.72 16.34
CA THR A 6 53.57 39.47 15.43
C THR A 6 53.16 38.84 14.09
N PRO A 7 53.93 39.04 13.00
CA PRO A 7 53.66 38.41 11.71
C PRO A 7 53.72 36.87 11.73
N ALA A 8 54.50 36.29 12.66
CA ALA A 8 54.60 34.84 12.82
C ALA A 8 53.31 34.25 13.42
N GLU A 9 52.80 34.86 14.49
CA GLU A 9 51.50 34.50 15.10
C GLU A 9 50.34 34.65 14.10
N LEU A 10 50.40 35.65 13.21
CA LEU A 10 49.40 35.84 12.17
C LEU A 10 49.38 34.67 11.18
N ASN A 11 50.54 34.18 10.76
CA ASN A 11 50.64 33.03 9.85
C ASN A 11 50.18 31.73 10.51
N GLU A 12 50.51 31.52 11.78
CA GLU A 12 50.02 30.36 12.54
C GLU A 12 48.50 30.40 12.71
N ALA A 13 47.94 31.58 13.03
CA ALA A 13 46.49 31.77 13.11
C ALA A 13 45.80 31.53 11.76
N ILE A 14 46.39 31.97 10.65
CA ILE A 14 45.88 31.70 9.30
C ILE A 14 45.87 30.20 9.02
N GLN A 15 46.97 29.49 9.30
CA GLN A 15 47.03 28.04 9.09
C GLN A 15 46.00 27.28 9.93
N LEU A 16 45.82 27.68 11.18
CA LEU A 16 44.83 27.09 12.08
C LEU A 16 43.40 27.34 11.57
N LEU A 17 43.09 28.56 11.16
CA LEU A 17 41.79 28.94 10.61
C LEU A 17 41.51 28.25 9.26
N GLU A 18 42.52 28.04 8.42
CA GLU A 18 42.39 27.29 7.16
C GLU A 18 42.11 25.81 7.41
N ALA A 19 42.79 25.20 8.39
CA ALA A 19 42.52 23.84 8.81
C ALA A 19 41.10 23.69 9.36
N GLU A 20 40.69 24.59 10.26
CA GLU A 20 39.34 24.61 10.83
C GLU A 20 38.27 24.82 9.76
N LYS A 21 38.49 25.76 8.84
CA LYS A 21 37.59 26.01 7.70
C LYS A 21 37.44 24.78 6.81
N SER A 22 38.53 24.05 6.56
CA SER A 22 38.51 22.82 5.75
C SER A 22 37.63 21.75 6.41
N VAL A 23 37.81 21.52 7.72
CA VAL A 23 37.00 20.58 8.50
C VAL A 23 35.53 20.99 8.50
N ASN A 24 35.24 22.25 8.84
CA ASN A 24 33.87 22.76 8.88
C ASN A 24 33.18 22.65 7.51
N PHE A 25 33.91 22.88 6.42
CA PHE A 25 33.35 22.74 5.07
C PHE A 25 33.02 21.28 4.72
N GLN A 26 33.86 20.33 5.14
CA GLN A 26 33.61 18.91 4.94
C GLN A 26 32.40 18.42 5.75
N GLU A 27 32.27 18.86 7.01
CA GLU A 27 31.11 18.56 7.83
C GLU A 27 29.83 19.16 7.23
N MET A 28 29.88 20.43 6.79
CA MET A 28 28.74 21.08 6.15
C MET A 28 28.30 20.32 4.90
N ARG A 29 29.23 19.90 4.04
CA ARG A 29 28.91 19.07 2.87
C ARG A 29 28.27 17.74 3.25
N THR A 30 28.80 17.08 4.27
CA THR A 30 28.29 15.80 4.75
C THR A 30 26.86 15.95 5.28
N ASN A 31 26.61 16.95 6.13
CA ASN A 31 25.28 17.24 6.66
C ASN A 31 24.29 17.60 5.55
N PHE A 32 24.72 18.38 4.56
CA PHE A 32 23.88 18.72 3.42
C PHE A 32 23.54 17.49 2.56
N PHE A 33 24.53 16.63 2.32
CA PHE A 33 24.32 15.37 1.60
C PHE A 33 23.36 14.44 2.36
N LEU A 34 23.51 14.28 3.67
CA LEU A 34 22.61 13.47 4.50
C LEU A 34 21.19 14.04 4.52
N ALA A 35 21.05 15.36 4.65
CA ALA A 35 19.74 16.01 4.58
C ALA A 35 19.09 15.79 3.21
N TYR A 36 19.84 15.96 2.12
CA TYR A 36 19.38 15.69 0.76
C TYR A 36 18.99 14.21 0.58
N GLU A 37 19.77 13.29 1.14
CA GLU A 37 19.48 11.87 1.10
C GLU A 37 18.19 11.55 1.89
N SER A 38 17.99 12.15 3.06
CA SER A 38 16.81 11.89 3.90
C SER A 38 15.48 12.34 3.27
N ILE A 39 15.49 13.39 2.42
CA ILE A 39 14.29 13.86 1.74
C ILE A 39 13.99 13.09 0.46
N LYS A 40 14.88 12.18 0.03
CA LYS A 40 14.59 11.33 -1.14
C LYS A 40 13.38 10.46 -0.84
N PRO A 41 12.42 10.35 -1.78
CA PRO A 41 11.21 9.56 -1.58
C PRO A 41 11.49 8.11 -1.16
N ALA A 42 12.54 7.49 -1.70
CA ALA A 42 12.93 6.13 -1.33
C ALA A 42 13.28 6.01 0.17
N ASN A 43 14.06 6.95 0.71
CA ASN A 43 14.49 6.94 2.11
C ASN A 43 13.35 7.36 3.05
N LEU A 44 12.42 8.21 2.58
CA LEU A 44 11.18 8.53 3.30
C LEU A 44 10.25 7.31 3.41
N ILE A 45 10.12 6.53 2.35
CA ILE A 45 9.34 5.28 2.38
C ILE A 45 10.00 4.28 3.32
N GLU A 46 11.34 4.15 3.26
CA GLU A 46 12.07 3.25 4.15
C GLU A 46 11.88 3.64 5.63
N SER A 47 12.02 4.92 5.97
CA SER A 47 11.83 5.40 7.35
C SER A 47 10.38 5.20 7.81
N THR A 48 9.40 5.53 6.97
CA THR A 48 7.98 5.30 7.24
C THR A 48 7.67 3.82 7.44
N MET A 49 8.30 2.93 6.67
CA MET A 49 8.08 1.48 6.78
C MET A 49 8.67 0.89 8.06
N LYS A 50 9.84 1.38 8.50
CA LYS A 50 10.41 1.03 9.82
C LYS A 50 9.48 1.50 10.96
N GLU A 51 8.88 2.67 10.83
CA GLU A 51 7.96 3.22 11.83
C GLU A 51 6.63 2.44 11.89
N ILE A 52 6.08 2.04 10.74
CA ILE A 52 4.89 1.20 10.65
C ILE A 52 5.11 -0.16 11.31
N GLY A 53 6.27 -0.80 11.08
CA GLY A 53 6.62 -2.07 11.72
C GLY A 53 6.80 -1.98 13.23
N SER A 54 7.11 -0.79 13.74
CA SER A 54 7.34 -0.53 15.17
C SER A 54 6.06 -0.15 15.93
N SER A 55 4.99 0.23 15.22
CA SER A 55 3.72 0.67 15.81
C SER A 55 2.57 -0.27 15.47
N PRO A 56 2.04 -1.03 16.45
CA PRO A 56 0.89 -1.91 16.24
C PRO A 56 -0.35 -1.19 15.70
N TYR A 57 -0.51 0.10 16.06
CA TYR A 57 -1.62 0.94 15.60
C TYR A 57 -1.55 1.26 14.10
N LEU A 58 -0.36 1.64 13.62
CA LEU A 58 -0.16 1.97 12.19
C LEU A 58 -0.29 0.72 11.31
N PHE A 59 0.25 -0.41 11.77
CA PHE A 59 0.07 -1.69 11.09
C PHE A 59 -1.40 -2.05 10.92
N ASN A 60 -2.20 -1.97 11.99
CA ASN A 60 -3.63 -2.29 11.93
C ASN A 60 -4.39 -1.37 10.98
N ASN A 61 -4.10 -0.07 10.95
CA ASN A 61 -4.75 0.87 10.03
C ASN A 61 -4.42 0.57 8.56
N ILE A 62 -3.16 0.31 8.24
CA ILE A 62 -2.76 -0.03 6.87
C ILE A 62 -3.34 -1.38 6.45
N PHE A 63 -3.35 -2.36 7.36
CA PHE A 63 -3.98 -3.64 7.12
C PHE A 63 -5.49 -3.51 6.85
N ASN A 64 -6.20 -2.69 7.63
CA ASN A 64 -7.62 -2.40 7.41
C ASN A 64 -7.88 -1.68 6.08
N VAL A 65 -7.02 -0.74 5.69
CA VAL A 65 -7.09 -0.07 4.37
C VAL A 65 -6.85 -1.08 3.26
N ALA A 66 -5.82 -1.93 3.38
CA ALA A 66 -5.51 -2.96 2.40
C ALA A 66 -6.66 -3.97 2.26
N LEU A 67 -7.25 -4.40 3.38
CA LEU A 67 -8.44 -5.24 3.41
C LEU A 67 -9.63 -4.55 2.75
N GLY A 68 -9.88 -3.27 3.03
CA GLY A 68 -10.95 -2.49 2.40
C GLY A 68 -10.77 -2.36 0.89
N LEU A 69 -9.54 -2.15 0.43
CA LEU A 69 -9.20 -2.10 -1.00
C LEU A 69 -9.32 -3.47 -1.66
N ALA A 70 -8.84 -4.53 -1.01
CA ALA A 70 -8.97 -5.89 -1.51
C ALA A 70 -10.46 -6.30 -1.59
N ALA A 71 -11.23 -6.05 -0.54
CA ALA A 71 -12.66 -6.29 -0.50
C ALA A 71 -13.39 -5.45 -1.55
N GLY A 72 -13.05 -4.17 -1.69
CA GLY A 72 -13.60 -3.28 -2.71
C GLY A 72 -13.25 -3.72 -4.13
N TYR A 73 -12.02 -4.18 -4.37
CA TYR A 73 -11.58 -4.71 -5.66
C TYR A 73 -12.26 -6.04 -5.99
N LEU A 74 -12.35 -6.97 -5.03
CA LEU A 74 -13.05 -8.24 -5.18
C LEU A 74 -14.56 -8.01 -5.39
N SER A 75 -15.16 -7.08 -4.64
CA SER A 75 -16.54 -6.64 -4.81
C SER A 75 -16.75 -6.04 -6.20
N LYS A 76 -15.90 -5.09 -6.63
CA LYS A 76 -15.96 -4.53 -7.99
C LYS A 76 -15.78 -5.61 -9.04
N LYS A 77 -14.86 -6.56 -8.86
CA LYS A 77 -14.64 -7.66 -9.80
C LYS A 77 -15.85 -8.61 -9.85
N ALA A 78 -16.47 -8.89 -8.71
CA ALA A 78 -17.67 -9.70 -8.62
C ALA A 78 -18.92 -8.99 -9.19
N LEU A 79 -19.03 -7.68 -9.03
CA LEU A 79 -20.14 -6.87 -9.53
C LEU A 79 -19.98 -6.49 -11.01
N SER A 80 -18.77 -6.18 -11.47
CA SER A 80 -18.46 -5.90 -12.89
C SER A 80 -18.62 -7.12 -13.79
N VAL A 81 -18.74 -8.30 -13.18
CA VAL A 81 -19.02 -9.57 -13.83
C VAL A 81 -20.51 -9.68 -14.28
N GLY A 82 -21.39 -8.78 -13.83
CA GLY A 82 -22.80 -8.71 -14.27
C GLY A 82 -23.04 -8.29 -15.73
N ARG A 83 -22.01 -7.80 -16.45
CA ARG A 83 -22.10 -7.42 -17.88
C ARG A 83 -21.72 -8.55 -18.85
N SER A 84 -21.33 -9.72 -18.34
CA SER A 84 -20.89 -10.85 -19.17
C SER A 84 -21.83 -12.05 -19.02
N ASN A 85 -22.30 -12.58 -20.15
CA ASN A 85 -23.37 -13.57 -20.33
C ASN A 85 -23.08 -15.00 -19.79
N ASN A 86 -22.18 -15.15 -18.80
CA ASN A 86 -21.63 -16.43 -18.35
C ASN A 86 -22.38 -16.95 -17.09
N LYS A 87 -23.04 -18.10 -17.21
CA LYS A 87 -23.92 -18.69 -16.18
C LYS A 87 -23.23 -18.99 -14.83
N SER A 88 -21.95 -19.37 -14.83
CA SER A 88 -21.17 -19.64 -13.60
C SER A 88 -20.93 -18.38 -12.76
N ARG A 89 -20.88 -17.23 -13.42
CA ARG A 89 -20.66 -15.92 -12.80
C ARG A 89 -21.94 -15.34 -12.17
N LYS A 90 -23.11 -15.65 -12.74
CA LYS A 90 -24.42 -15.35 -12.14
C LYS A 90 -24.62 -16.10 -10.82
N LEU A 91 -24.14 -17.34 -10.73
CA LEU A 91 -24.15 -18.12 -9.49
C LEU A 91 -23.33 -17.44 -8.38
N LEU A 92 -22.13 -16.94 -8.68
CA LEU A 92 -21.30 -16.21 -7.71
C LEU A 92 -21.96 -14.90 -7.25
N GLY A 93 -22.62 -14.17 -8.16
CA GLY A 93 -23.39 -12.97 -7.82
C GLY A 93 -24.58 -13.28 -6.90
N VAL A 94 -25.29 -14.38 -7.14
CA VAL A 94 -26.36 -14.87 -6.27
C VAL A 94 -25.81 -15.32 -4.91
N LEU A 95 -24.68 -16.03 -4.88
CA LEU A 95 -24.04 -16.44 -3.62
C LEU A 95 -23.54 -15.24 -2.81
N LEU A 96 -23.08 -14.17 -3.45
CA LEU A 96 -22.72 -12.92 -2.77
C LEU A 96 -23.96 -12.15 -2.29
N GLN A 97 -25.03 -12.05 -3.08
CA GLN A 97 -26.29 -11.47 -2.63
C GLN A 97 -26.90 -12.24 -1.45
N LEU A 98 -26.80 -13.58 -1.46
CA LEU A 98 -27.22 -14.43 -0.36
C LEU A 98 -26.25 -14.34 0.84
N GLY A 99 -24.95 -14.19 0.61
CA GLY A 99 -23.94 -14.04 1.66
C GLY A 99 -24.04 -12.71 2.42
N VAL A 100 -24.37 -11.62 1.72
CA VAL A 100 -24.62 -10.31 2.34
C VAL A 100 -25.99 -10.27 3.02
N ALA A 101 -26.97 -11.05 2.55
CA ALA A 101 -28.28 -11.22 3.21
C ALA A 101 -28.22 -12.17 4.43
N ASN A 102 -27.22 -13.07 4.49
CA ASN A 102 -27.06 -14.07 5.55
C ASN A 102 -26.33 -13.55 6.80
N GLN A 103 -26.77 -12.40 7.33
CA GLN A 103 -26.96 -12.39 8.78
C GLN A 103 -28.21 -13.19 9.18
N VAL A 104 -29.08 -13.60 8.24
CA VAL A 104 -30.25 -14.43 8.55
C VAL A 104 -30.48 -15.50 7.47
N ILE A 105 -30.10 -16.74 7.79
CA ILE A 105 -30.74 -18.02 7.41
C ILE A 105 -30.64 -18.50 5.96
N TYR A 106 -29.97 -19.65 5.81
CA TYR A 106 -29.99 -20.58 4.69
C TYR A 106 -31.38 -20.71 4.05
N ALA A 107 -31.52 -20.33 2.78
CA ALA A 107 -32.71 -20.57 1.97
C ALA A 107 -32.46 -21.67 0.91
N PRO A 108 -32.64 -22.96 1.25
CA PRO A 108 -32.50 -24.09 0.32
C PRO A 108 -33.34 -23.95 -0.96
N ASN A 109 -34.47 -23.25 -0.87
CA ASN A 109 -35.46 -23.18 -1.94
C ASN A 109 -35.00 -22.35 -3.14
N ALA A 110 -34.20 -21.29 -2.92
CA ALA A 110 -33.66 -20.46 -4.00
C ALA A 110 -32.54 -21.18 -4.77
N ILE A 111 -31.73 -21.97 -4.07
CA ILE A 111 -30.68 -22.81 -4.69
C ILE A 111 -31.34 -23.92 -5.51
N LYS A 112 -32.37 -24.58 -4.95
CA LYS A 112 -33.08 -25.69 -5.60
C LYS A 112 -33.77 -25.27 -6.89
N SER A 113 -34.46 -24.12 -6.91
CA SER A 113 -35.13 -23.63 -8.11
C SER A 113 -34.14 -23.20 -9.21
N PHE A 114 -33.00 -22.61 -8.84
CA PHE A 114 -31.97 -22.23 -9.80
C PHE A 114 -31.24 -23.44 -10.40
N VAL A 115 -30.98 -24.47 -9.59
CA VAL A 115 -30.45 -25.75 -10.06
C VAL A 115 -31.43 -26.40 -11.04
N GLN A 116 -32.71 -26.50 -10.68
CA GLN A 116 -33.75 -27.05 -11.58
C GLN A 116 -33.86 -26.27 -12.89
N ASP A 117 -33.78 -24.94 -12.87
CA ASP A 117 -33.90 -24.11 -14.07
C ASP A 117 -32.67 -24.28 -15.01
N ILE A 118 -31.47 -24.45 -14.44
CA ILE A 118 -30.25 -24.77 -15.22
C ILE A 118 -30.32 -26.18 -15.83
N PHE A 119 -30.77 -27.17 -15.07
CA PHE A 119 -30.84 -28.56 -15.54
C PHE A 119 -31.95 -28.74 -16.60
N SER A 120 -33.13 -28.15 -16.38
CA SER A 120 -34.26 -28.23 -17.33
C SER A 120 -33.96 -27.52 -18.66
N LYS A 121 -33.14 -26.47 -18.64
CA LYS A 121 -32.70 -25.77 -19.85
C LYS A 121 -31.64 -26.52 -20.65
N LYS A 122 -30.88 -27.44 -20.03
CA LYS A 122 -29.97 -28.35 -20.75
C LYS A 122 -30.73 -29.47 -21.47
N GLU A 123 -31.84 -29.94 -20.89
CA GLU A 123 -32.64 -31.03 -21.48
C GLU A 123 -33.39 -30.61 -22.75
N LYS A 124 -33.84 -29.34 -22.85
CA LYS A 124 -34.48 -28.80 -24.06
C LYS A 124 -33.54 -28.59 -25.25
N VAL A 125 -32.22 -28.55 -25.04
CA VAL A 125 -31.24 -28.34 -26.13
C VAL A 125 -30.86 -29.66 -26.81
N ILE A 126 -31.09 -30.82 -26.17
CA ILE A 126 -30.72 -32.14 -26.71
C ILE A 126 -31.87 -32.78 -27.53
N LYS A 127 -33.09 -32.20 -27.51
CA LYS A 127 -34.27 -32.71 -28.24
C LYS A 127 -34.66 -31.89 -29.48
N SER A 128 -33.79 -30.99 -29.95
CA SER A 128 -34.03 -30.17 -31.15
C SER A 128 -32.81 -30.18 -32.09
N ASP A 129 -32.18 -31.34 -32.23
CA ASP A 129 -31.38 -31.72 -33.39
C ASP A 129 -31.99 -32.99 -34.00
#